data_AF-X1RXQ3-F1
#
_entry.id   AF-X1RXQ3-F1
#
_cell.length_a   1.000
_cell.length_b   1.000
_cell.length_c   1.000
_cell.angle_alpha   90.00
_cell.angle_beta   90.00
_cell.angle_gamma   90.00
#
_symmetry.space_group_name_H-M   'P 1'
#
loop_
_entity.id
_entity.type
_entity.pdbx_description
1 polymer ?
#
loop_
_entity_poly.entity_id
_entity_poly.type
_entity_poly.pdbx_seq_one_letter_code
_entity_poly.pdbx_strand_id
1 'polypeptide(L)'
;MKGLEINDYFTIVENEILDFLLILKLTKHEIKIMLAGVRLLNGFGKEKDRIPLSQFKILTGMSRGDCSIAIRGLIKKKMLYKDGSELGINRDFKQWEGVSDSLTGKVLAKWVRGVSDSYKKGVSDSDTSKETSKETIQIKVLSKSQREKKKKEYKTGLAMMKEAIKRHQEK
;
A
#
# COMPACT_ATOMS: atom_id res chain seq x y z
N MET A 1 -15.97 22.12 -9.34
CA MET A 1 -15.20 21.68 -8.17
C MET A 1 -14.79 22.94 -7.42
N LYS A 2 -15.16 23.09 -6.14
CA LYS A 2 -14.55 24.15 -5.31
C LYS A 2 -13.05 23.85 -5.31
N GLY A 3 -12.22 24.81 -5.76
CA GLY A 3 -10.77 24.70 -5.65
C GLY A 3 -10.41 24.47 -4.19
N LEU A 4 -9.36 23.69 -3.95
CA LEU A 4 -8.81 23.54 -2.61
C LEU A 4 -8.37 24.94 -2.15
N GLU A 5 -9.01 25.49 -1.11
CA GLU A 5 -8.53 26.71 -0.47
C GLU A 5 -7.25 26.37 0.29
N ILE A 6 -6.11 26.66 -0.34
CA ILE A 6 -4.78 26.44 0.23
C ILE A 6 -4.37 27.76 0.89
N ASN A 7 -4.13 27.74 2.19
CA ASN A 7 -3.54 28.87 2.90
C ASN A 7 -2.13 29.12 2.34
N ASP A 8 -1.66 30.38 2.31
CA ASP A 8 -0.36 30.77 1.71
C ASP A 8 0.88 30.07 2.32
N TYR A 9 0.72 29.26 3.36
CA TYR A 9 1.77 28.53 4.05
C TYR A 9 1.70 27.03 3.76
N PHE A 10 2.36 26.59 2.68
CA PHE A 10 2.52 25.19 2.34
C PHE A 10 3.98 24.80 2.14
N THR A 11 4.27 23.50 2.22
CA THR A 11 5.59 22.95 1.88
C THR A 11 5.43 22.07 0.66
N ILE A 12 6.19 22.37 -0.39
CA ILE A 12 6.23 21.53 -1.59
C ILE A 12 7.05 20.28 -1.27
N VAL A 13 6.48 19.12 -1.56
CA VAL A 13 7.13 17.83 -1.36
C VAL A 13 7.08 17.07 -2.68
N GLU A 14 8.21 16.55 -3.11
CA GLU A 14 8.28 15.65 -4.27
C GLU A 14 7.47 14.37 -3.96
N ASN A 15 6.58 13.96 -4.87
CA ASN A 15 5.72 12.78 -4.67
C ASN A 15 6.53 11.52 -4.40
N GLU A 16 7.69 11.40 -5.04
CA GLU A 16 8.64 10.30 -4.86
C GLU A 16 9.07 10.16 -3.40
N ILE A 17 9.33 11.27 -2.69
CA ILE A 17 9.67 11.22 -1.27
C ILE A 17 8.52 10.60 -0.48
N LEU A 18 7.28 11.04 -0.71
CA LEU A 18 6.12 10.52 -0.01
C LEU A 18 5.88 9.04 -0.33
N ASP A 19 5.96 8.65 -1.60
CA ASP A 19 5.77 7.28 -2.04
C ASP A 19 6.80 6.34 -1.41
N PHE A 20 8.08 6.73 -1.37
CA PHE A 20 9.12 5.92 -0.74
C PHE A 20 8.98 5.86 0.78
N LEU A 21 8.52 6.92 1.44
CA LEU A 21 8.22 6.88 2.88
C LEU A 21 7.11 5.88 3.21
N LEU A 22 6.17 5.63 2.28
CA LEU A 22 5.08 4.68 2.47
C LEU A 22 5.48 3.23 2.21
N ILE A 23 6.39 3.00 1.25
CA ILE A 23 6.71 1.65 0.77
C ILE A 23 7.95 1.06 1.48
N LEU A 24 8.94 1.90 1.80
CA LEU A 24 10.18 1.44 2.41
C LEU A 24 9.98 1.08 3.89
N LYS A 25 10.76 0.11 4.36
CA LYS A 25 10.78 -0.29 5.77
C LYS A 25 11.59 0.71 6.59
N LEU A 26 10.91 1.76 7.03
CA LEU A 26 11.44 2.80 7.91
C LEU A 26 10.83 2.69 9.30
N THR A 27 11.61 3.06 10.32
CA THR A 27 11.10 3.20 11.68
C THR A 27 10.23 4.46 11.80
N LYS A 28 9.34 4.49 12.79
CA LYS A 28 8.54 5.68 13.12
C LYS A 28 9.40 6.94 13.31
N HIS A 29 10.56 6.81 13.93
CA HIS A 29 11.47 7.93 14.17
C HIS A 29 12.12 8.43 12.88
N GLU A 30 12.53 7.52 11.99
CA GLU A 30 13.08 7.87 10.68
C GLU A 30 12.06 8.60 9.81
N ILE A 31 10.80 8.13 9.75
CA ILE A 31 9.72 8.82 9.02
C ILE A 31 9.52 10.23 9.56
N LYS A 32 9.45 10.39 10.89
CA LYS A 32 9.32 11.71 11.53
C LYS A 32 10.47 12.64 11.17
N ILE A 33 11.71 12.15 11.16
CA ILE A 33 12.88 12.95 10.81
C ILE A 33 12.87 13.33 9.32
N MET A 34 12.51 12.41 8.42
CA MET A 34 12.40 12.74 6.99
C MET A 34 11.37 13.84 6.75
N LEU A 35 10.18 13.73 7.33
CA LEU A 35 9.14 14.77 7.22
C LEU A 35 9.57 16.11 7.83
N ALA A 36 10.24 16.08 8.99
CA ALA A 36 10.80 17.29 9.59
C ALA A 36 11.90 17.92 8.71
N GLY A 37 12.75 17.10 8.09
CA GLY A 37 13.77 17.54 7.15
C GLY A 37 13.15 18.21 5.93
N VAL A 38 12.13 17.61 5.32
CA VAL A 38 11.36 18.21 4.23
C VAL A 38 10.78 19.56 4.62
N ARG A 39 10.19 19.68 5.82
CA ARG A 39 9.64 20.95 6.30
C ARG A 39 10.72 22.03 6.48
N LEU A 40 11.90 21.65 6.97
CA LEU A 40 13.00 22.58 7.26
C LEU A 40 13.85 22.92 6.03
N LEU A 41 13.83 22.09 4.99
CA LEU A 41 14.59 22.30 3.76
C LEU A 41 13.68 22.81 2.64
N ASN A 42 12.82 21.94 2.10
CA ASN A 42 11.90 22.31 1.01
C ASN A 42 10.96 23.43 1.42
N GLY A 43 10.48 23.44 2.67
CA GLY A 43 9.61 24.50 3.19
C GLY A 43 10.28 25.88 3.26
N PHE A 44 11.59 25.97 3.07
CA PHE A 44 12.36 27.21 2.94
C PHE A 44 13.08 27.32 1.59
N GLY A 45 12.79 26.42 0.64
CA GLY A 45 13.42 26.40 -0.68
C GLY A 45 14.93 26.06 -0.66
N LYS A 46 15.41 25.34 0.36
CA LYS A 46 16.84 24.99 0.50
C LYS A 46 17.10 23.54 0.12
N GLU A 47 18.23 23.29 -0.55
CA GLU A 47 18.69 21.93 -0.86
C GLU A 47 19.29 21.22 0.37
N LYS A 48 20.09 21.97 1.12
CA LYS A 48 20.76 21.58 2.37
C LYS A 48 20.85 22.78 3.30
N ASP A 49 20.96 22.53 4.61
CA ASP A 49 21.12 23.59 5.61
C ASP A 49 21.79 23.05 6.87
N ARG A 50 22.36 23.94 7.68
CA ARG A 50 22.85 23.61 9.02
C ARG A 50 21.68 23.55 9.99
N ILE A 51 21.13 22.35 10.19
CA ILE A 51 19.97 22.13 11.06
C ILE A 51 20.39 21.58 12.43
N PRO A 52 20.20 22.33 13.53
CA PRO A 52 20.48 21.84 14.87
C PRO A 52 19.52 20.70 15.29
N LEU A 53 20.03 19.72 16.05
CA LEU A 53 19.20 18.66 16.64
C LEU A 53 18.05 19.17 17.51
N SER A 54 18.19 20.37 18.10
CA SER A 54 17.12 21.00 18.87
C SER A 54 15.89 21.31 18.02
N GLN A 55 16.06 21.71 16.76
CA GLN A 55 14.93 21.96 15.85
C GLN A 55 14.18 20.67 15.53
N PHE A 56 14.90 19.57 15.25
CA PHE A 56 14.28 18.26 15.07
C PHE A 56 13.51 17.81 16.32
N LYS A 57 14.09 17.99 17.51
CA LYS A 57 13.42 17.68 18.77
C LYS A 57 12.11 18.46 18.91
N ILE A 58 12.14 19.78 18.68
CA ILE A 58 10.96 20.65 18.79
C ILE A 58 9.88 20.21 17.79
N LEU A 59 10.23 19.97 16.53
CA LEU A 59 9.27 19.58 15.49
C LEU A 59 8.67 18.19 15.68
N THR A 60 9.47 17.22 16.12
CA THR A 60 9.06 15.81 16.17
C THR A 60 8.56 15.35 17.53
N GLY A 61 8.84 16.13 18.58
CA GLY A 61 8.59 15.80 19.99
C GLY A 61 9.50 14.69 20.55
N MET A 62 10.54 14.29 19.83
CA MET A 62 11.43 13.19 20.22
C MET A 62 12.59 13.64 21.10
N SER A 63 13.25 12.71 21.80
CA SER A 63 14.48 13.02 22.53
C SER A 63 15.61 13.39 21.54
N ARG A 64 16.62 14.15 22.01
CA ARG A 64 17.80 14.45 21.17
C ARG A 64 18.55 13.18 20.74
N GLY A 65 18.57 12.16 21.60
CA GLY A 65 19.17 10.86 21.31
C GLY A 65 18.46 10.16 20.16
N ASP A 66 17.14 10.06 20.23
CA ASP A 66 16.31 9.42 19.19
C ASP A 66 16.43 10.15 17.85
N CYS A 67 16.41 11.49 17.85
CA CYS A 67 16.64 12.28 16.63
C CYS A 67 18.01 11.95 16.02
N SER A 68 19.05 11.89 16.85
CA SER A 68 20.42 11.60 16.42
C SER A 68 20.55 10.19 15.85
N ILE A 69 19.92 9.20 16.47
CA ILE A 69 19.88 7.81 16.00
C ILE A 69 19.14 7.71 14.66
N ALA A 70 17.96 8.32 14.55
CA ALA A 70 17.17 8.30 13.33
C ALA A 70 17.87 9.01 12.15
N ILE A 71 18.52 10.16 12.39
CA ILE A 71 19.32 10.84 11.36
C ILE A 71 20.46 9.93 10.87
N ARG A 72 21.18 9.26 11.78
CA ARG A 72 22.24 8.32 11.39
C ARG A 72 21.70 7.13 10.60
N GLY A 73 20.53 6.60 10.99
CA GLY A 73 19.83 5.53 10.25
C GLY A 73 19.50 5.96 8.82
N LEU A 74 18.94 7.15 8.64
CA LEU A 74 18.62 7.72 7.34
C LEU A 74 19.84 8.01 6.46
N ILE A 75 20.95 8.45 7.07
CA ILE A 75 22.23 8.61 6.35
C ILE A 75 22.76 7.26 5.90
N LYS A 76 22.71 6.23 6.76
CA LYS A 76 23.10 4.86 6.39
C LYS A 76 22.23 4.33 5.24
N LYS A 77 20.94 4.68 5.24
CA LYS A 77 19.97 4.38 4.18
C LYS A 77 20.15 5.22 2.91
N LYS A 78 21.13 6.13 2.87
CA LYS A 78 21.38 7.09 1.79
C LYS A 78 20.18 8.00 1.45
N MET A 79 19.25 8.18 2.37
CA MET A 79 18.09 9.08 2.21
C MET A 79 18.45 10.51 2.59
N LEU A 80 19.31 10.66 3.60
CA LEU A 80 19.94 11.92 3.97
C LEU A 80 21.43 11.84 3.69
N TYR A 81 22.05 12.99 3.46
CA TYR A 81 23.50 13.11 3.38
C TYR A 81 23.97 14.30 4.22
N LYS A 82 25.25 14.27 4.58
CA LYS A 82 25.93 15.40 5.20
C LYS A 82 26.99 15.95 4.27
N ASP A 83 27.04 17.27 4.19
CA ASP A 83 28.12 18.00 3.55
C ASP A 83 28.71 18.96 4.60
N GLY A 84 29.87 18.59 5.14
CA GLY A 84 30.43 19.23 6.32
C GLY A 84 29.45 19.24 7.50
N SER A 85 28.99 20.44 7.87
CA SER A 85 28.04 20.64 8.98
C SER A 85 26.56 20.72 8.56
N GLU A 86 26.30 20.70 7.26
CA GLU A 86 24.97 20.82 6.67
C GLU A 86 24.36 19.44 6.42
N LEU A 87 23.04 19.38 6.45
CA LEU A 87 22.23 18.18 6.20
C LEU A 87 21.37 18.44 4.95
N GLY A 88 21.36 17.48 4.04
CA GLY A 88 20.52 17.51 2.84
C GLY A 88 19.73 16.21 2.64
N ILE A 89 18.68 16.27 1.83
CA ILE A 89 17.93 15.09 1.37
C ILE A 89 18.54 14.63 0.05
N ASN A 90 18.92 13.35 -0.04
CA ASN A 90 19.45 12.78 -1.27
C ASN A 90 18.32 12.57 -2.28
N ARG A 91 18.35 13.29 -3.40
CA ARG A 91 17.34 13.20 -4.47
C ARG A 91 17.66 12.12 -5.51
N ASP A 92 18.80 11.44 -5.42
CA ASP A 92 19.04 10.23 -6.20
C ASP A 92 18.40 9.01 -5.49
N PHE A 93 17.08 8.88 -5.67
CA PHE A 93 16.26 7.87 -5.00
C PHE A 93 16.69 6.43 -5.27
N LYS A 94 17.41 6.17 -6.38
CA LYS A 94 17.94 4.83 -6.69
C LYS A 94 19.00 4.38 -5.70
N GLN A 95 19.65 5.32 -5.03
CA GLN A 95 20.66 4.99 -4.03
C GLN A 95 20.06 4.62 -2.68
N TRP A 96 18.77 4.88 -2.45
CA TRP A 96 18.15 4.65 -1.15
C TRP A 96 18.08 3.15 -0.84
N GLU A 97 18.39 2.78 0.40
CA GLU A 97 18.34 1.38 0.83
C GLU A 97 16.92 0.81 0.69
N GLY A 98 16.81 -0.33 0.02
CA GLY A 98 15.54 -1.02 -0.22
C GLY A 98 14.81 -0.56 -1.48
N VAL A 99 15.33 0.43 -2.22
CA VAL A 99 14.84 0.77 -3.55
C VAL A 99 15.46 -0.19 -4.57
N SER A 100 14.61 -0.98 -5.23
CA SER A 100 14.98 -1.83 -6.36
C SER A 100 14.64 -1.16 -7.69
N ASP A 101 15.26 -1.62 -8.78
CA ASP A 101 14.90 -1.18 -10.15
C ASP A 101 13.43 -1.45 -10.50
N SER A 102 12.79 -2.43 -9.85
CA SER A 102 11.36 -2.68 -9.99
C SER A 102 10.47 -1.62 -9.31
N LEU A 103 10.95 -1.00 -8.23
CA LEU A 103 10.23 0.07 -7.52
C LEU A 103 10.35 1.41 -8.26
N THR A 104 11.46 1.64 -8.97
CA THR A 104 11.73 2.89 -9.67
C THR A 104 11.11 2.90 -11.09
N GLY A 105 10.18 3.83 -11.35
CA GLY A 105 9.77 4.23 -12.71
C GLY A 105 8.40 3.73 -13.21
N LYS A 106 8.05 2.45 -13.05
CA LYS A 106 6.77 1.89 -13.56
C LYS A 106 5.79 1.43 -12.48
N VAL A 107 6.28 0.95 -11.35
CA VAL A 107 5.41 0.37 -10.29
C VAL A 107 4.78 1.45 -9.42
N LEU A 108 5.57 2.42 -8.92
CA LEU A 108 5.07 3.58 -8.15
C LEU A 108 3.97 4.34 -8.91
N ALA A 109 4.27 4.71 -10.16
CA ALA A 109 3.34 5.45 -11.02
C ALA A 109 2.06 4.64 -11.33
N LYS A 110 2.13 3.31 -11.45
CA LYS A 110 0.96 2.47 -11.70
C LYS A 110 0.08 2.29 -10.46
N TRP A 111 0.68 2.17 -9.28
CA TRP A 111 -0.04 2.06 -8.01
C TRP A 111 -0.80 3.35 -7.69
N VAL A 112 -0.14 4.51 -7.81
CA VAL A 112 -0.75 5.82 -7.53
C VAL A 112 -1.76 6.23 -8.61
N ARG A 113 -1.49 5.99 -9.91
CA ARG A 113 -2.46 6.29 -10.98
C ARG A 113 -3.67 5.36 -10.96
N GLY A 114 -3.52 4.10 -10.56
CA GLY A 114 -4.63 3.17 -10.39
C GLY A 114 -5.68 3.62 -9.36
N VAL A 115 -5.26 4.41 -8.37
CA VAL A 115 -6.17 5.04 -7.39
C VAL A 115 -6.92 6.23 -7.98
N SER A 116 -6.32 6.98 -8.91
CA SER A 116 -7.03 8.07 -9.61
C SER A 116 -8.12 7.56 -10.56
N ASP A 117 -7.92 6.38 -11.17
CA ASP A 117 -8.93 5.75 -12.04
C ASP A 117 -10.05 5.06 -11.24
N SER A 118 -9.75 4.53 -10.05
CA SER A 118 -10.77 3.94 -9.17
C SER A 118 -11.73 4.99 -8.59
N TYR A 119 -11.29 6.25 -8.44
CA TYR A 119 -12.14 7.36 -8.00
C TYR A 119 -13.11 7.86 -9.09
N LYS A 120 -12.80 7.62 -10.37
CA LYS A 120 -13.70 7.94 -11.50
C LYS A 120 -14.76 6.86 -11.75
N LYS A 121 -14.59 5.68 -11.16
CA LYS A 121 -15.61 4.63 -11.18
C LYS A 121 -16.58 4.97 -10.06
N GLY A 122 -17.68 5.66 -10.42
CA GLY A 122 -18.73 6.04 -9.49
C GLY A 122 -19.07 4.89 -8.55
N VAL A 123 -19.18 5.23 -7.26
CA VAL A 123 -19.70 4.34 -6.23
C VAL A 123 -21.05 3.82 -6.72
N SER A 124 -21.08 2.58 -7.20
CA SER A 124 -22.33 1.83 -7.26
C SER A 124 -22.55 1.30 -5.86
N ASP A 125 -23.63 1.73 -5.22
CA ASP A 125 -24.11 1.19 -3.96
C ASP A 125 -24.16 -0.34 -4.03
N SER A 126 -23.32 -1.01 -3.25
CA SER A 126 -23.65 -2.28 -2.57
C SER A 126 -22.44 -2.83 -1.79
N ASP A 127 -22.62 -2.78 -0.48
CA ASP A 127 -22.28 -3.79 0.52
C ASP A 127 -20.83 -4.32 0.66
N THR A 128 -20.26 -3.93 1.81
CA THR A 128 -19.21 -4.59 2.62
C THR A 128 -18.81 -6.01 2.19
N SER A 129 -17.54 -6.18 1.81
CA SER A 129 -16.90 -7.49 1.78
C SER A 129 -15.91 -7.62 2.94
N LYS A 130 -16.29 -8.42 3.95
CA LYS A 130 -15.35 -9.06 4.87
C LYS A 130 -14.57 -10.13 4.12
N GLU A 131 -13.27 -10.17 4.38
CA GLU A 131 -12.30 -11.14 3.87
C GLU A 131 -12.76 -12.59 4.05
N THR A 132 -12.51 -13.45 3.06
CA THR A 132 -11.83 -14.75 3.26
C THR A 132 -11.41 -15.37 1.93
N SER A 133 -10.16 -15.81 1.88
CA SER A 133 -9.48 -16.55 0.81
C SER A 133 -10.30 -17.69 0.22
N LYS A 134 -10.37 -17.80 -1.11
CA LYS A 134 -10.85 -18.99 -1.80
C LYS A 134 -9.87 -19.41 -2.89
N GLU A 135 -9.24 -20.55 -2.64
CA GLU A 135 -8.47 -21.34 -3.59
C GLU A 135 -9.30 -21.61 -4.85
N THR A 136 -8.66 -21.52 -6.01
CA THR A 136 -9.29 -21.65 -7.32
C THR A 136 -9.56 -23.13 -7.62
N ILE A 137 -10.78 -23.59 -7.38
CA ILE A 137 -11.26 -24.89 -7.91
C ILE A 137 -11.72 -24.66 -9.35
N GLN A 138 -10.95 -25.15 -10.33
CA GLN A 138 -11.40 -25.20 -11.72
C GLN A 138 -12.49 -26.26 -11.88
N ILE A 139 -13.75 -25.84 -11.86
CA ILE A 139 -14.88 -26.74 -12.14
C ILE A 139 -14.93 -27.04 -13.64
N LYS A 140 -14.56 -28.26 -14.06
CA LYS A 140 -14.82 -28.75 -15.42
C LYS A 140 -16.33 -28.78 -15.67
N VAL A 141 -16.82 -27.81 -16.42
CA VAL A 141 -18.23 -27.67 -16.78
C VAL A 141 -18.64 -28.86 -17.68
N LEU A 142 -19.42 -29.81 -17.14
CA LEU A 142 -19.99 -30.92 -17.90
C LEU A 142 -20.86 -30.38 -19.06
N SER A 143 -20.70 -30.95 -20.26
CA SER A 143 -21.49 -30.59 -21.44
C SER A 143 -22.98 -30.90 -21.25
N LYS A 144 -23.87 -30.27 -22.04
CA LYS A 144 -25.34 -30.43 -21.93
C LYS A 144 -25.76 -31.90 -21.96
N SER A 145 -25.19 -32.69 -22.88
CA SER A 145 -25.45 -34.14 -22.99
C SER A 145 -25.08 -34.91 -21.71
N GLN A 146 -23.94 -34.59 -21.11
CA GLN A 146 -23.49 -35.24 -19.87
C GLN A 146 -24.37 -34.86 -18.67
N ARG A 147 -24.85 -33.62 -18.60
CA ARG A 147 -25.80 -33.18 -17.55
C ARG A 147 -27.13 -33.91 -17.65
N GLU A 148 -27.64 -34.13 -18.85
CA GLU A 148 -28.89 -34.86 -19.06
C GLU A 148 -28.78 -36.33 -18.68
N LYS A 149 -27.67 -36.98 -19.03
CA LYS A 149 -27.39 -38.36 -18.59
C LYS A 149 -27.38 -38.46 -17.06
N LYS A 150 -26.66 -37.56 -16.40
CA LYS A 150 -26.55 -37.54 -14.93
C LYS A 150 -27.89 -37.24 -14.24
N LYS A 151 -28.73 -36.38 -14.84
CA LYS A 151 -30.11 -36.13 -14.36
C LYS A 151 -31.00 -37.37 -14.49
N LYS A 152 -30.88 -38.12 -15.59
CA LYS A 152 -31.62 -39.37 -15.79
C LYS A 152 -31.20 -40.42 -14.75
N GLU A 153 -29.89 -40.64 -14.57
CA GLU A 153 -29.36 -41.53 -13.53
C GLU A 153 -29.87 -41.17 -12.13
N TYR A 154 -29.82 -39.90 -11.76
CA TYR A 154 -30.31 -39.44 -10.46
C TYR A 154 -31.80 -39.73 -10.27
N LYS A 155 -32.61 -39.46 -11.31
CA LYS A 155 -34.06 -39.71 -11.24
C LYS A 155 -34.38 -41.20 -11.09
N THR A 156 -33.65 -42.05 -11.80
CA THR A 156 -33.79 -43.51 -11.70
C THR A 156 -33.36 -44.02 -10.32
N GLY A 157 -32.21 -43.59 -9.80
CA GLY A 157 -31.74 -43.98 -8.47
C GLY A 157 -32.69 -43.53 -7.36
N LEU A 158 -33.25 -42.31 -7.46
CA LEU A 158 -34.22 -41.81 -6.50
C LEU A 158 -35.52 -42.62 -6.51
N ALA A 159 -35.97 -43.08 -7.68
CA ALA A 159 -37.15 -43.93 -7.79
C ALA A 159 -36.92 -45.29 -7.11
N MET A 160 -35.78 -45.94 -7.38
CA MET A 160 -35.42 -47.21 -6.73
C MET A 160 -35.31 -47.08 -5.22
N MET A 161 -34.74 -45.97 -4.72
CA MET A 161 -34.63 -45.72 -3.29
C MET A 161 -36.00 -45.54 -2.62
N LYS A 162 -36.91 -44.77 -3.24
CA LYS A 162 -38.28 -44.62 -2.75
C LYS A 162 -39.03 -45.94 -2.72
N GLU A 163 -38.84 -46.77 -3.74
CA GLU A 163 -39.45 -48.10 -3.81
C GLU A 163 -38.90 -49.04 -2.73
N ALA A 164 -37.58 -49.04 -2.50
CA ALA A 164 -36.95 -49.81 -1.44
C ALA A 164 -37.43 -49.40 -0.05
N ILE A 165 -37.59 -48.08 0.20
CA ILE A 165 -38.15 -47.56 1.45
C ILE A 165 -39.60 -48.04 1.62
N LYS A 166 -40.42 -47.96 0.55
CA LYS A 166 -41.81 -48.42 0.59
C LYS A 166 -41.92 -49.92 0.90
N ARG A 167 -41.09 -50.76 0.25
CA ARG A 167 -41.05 -52.21 0.53
C ARG A 167 -40.60 -52.53 1.97
N HIS A 168 -39.83 -51.65 2.61
CA HIS A 168 -39.43 -51.80 4.01
C HIS A 168 -40.51 -51.35 5.01
N GLN A 169 -41.46 -50.51 4.59
CA GLN A 169 -42.57 -50.05 5.43
C GLN A 169 -43.79 -50.97 5.37
N GLU A 170 -43.88 -51.85 4.35
CA GLU A 170 -44.96 -52.82 4.15
C GLU A 170 -44.59 -54.25 4.66
N LYS A 171 -43.46 -54.39 5.37
CA LYS A 171 -43.05 -55.60 6.11
C LYS A 171 -43.13 -55.37 7.61
#